data_AF-A0A964T474-F1
#
_entry.id   AF-A0A964T474-F1
#
_cell.length_a   1.000
_cell.length_b   1.000
_cell.length_c   1.000
_cell.angle_alpha   90.00
_cell.angle_beta   90.00
_cell.angle_gamma   90.00
#
_symmetry.space_group_name_H-M   'P 1'
#
loop_
_entity.id
_entity.type
_entity.pdbx_description
1 polymer ?
#
loop_
_entity_poly.entity_id
_entity_poly.type
_entity_poly.pdbx_seq_one_letter_code
_entity_poly.pdbx_strand_id
1 'polypeptide(L)'
;MVETIGTRIERAPTHPGAVLREDVLPAAGMSVTEAAANLRISRQSLHRILAEKAAVSPEMAVRIGKFCGNGPAVWLRMQQAYDLWHAERAMRDEVASIPTIRDAA
;
A
#
# COMPACT_ATOMS: atom_id res chain seq x y z
N MET A 1 -30.13 -10.52 1.13
CA MET A 1 -28.78 -10.61 1.71
C MET A 1 -27.80 -10.38 0.57
N VAL A 2 -27.35 -9.14 0.39
CA VAL A 2 -26.40 -8.79 -0.67
C VAL A 2 -25.01 -8.96 -0.06
N GLU A 3 -24.33 -10.05 -0.37
CA GLU A 3 -22.91 -10.21 -0.06
C GLU A 3 -22.12 -9.30 -1.02
N THR A 4 -21.78 -8.11 -0.55
CA THR A 4 -20.94 -7.16 -1.30
C THR A 4 -19.57 -7.78 -1.58
N ILE A 5 -19.09 -7.55 -2.81
CA ILE A 5 -17.80 -7.98 -3.35
C ILE A 5 -16.69 -7.23 -2.60
N GLY A 6 -16.30 -7.74 -1.45
CA GLY A 6 -15.11 -7.33 -0.71
C GLY A 6 -14.39 -8.60 -0.29
N THR A 7 -13.11 -8.71 -0.62
CA THR A 7 -12.30 -9.82 -0.10
C THR A 7 -12.42 -9.77 1.42
N ARG A 8 -12.97 -10.82 2.04
CA ARG A 8 -13.17 -10.89 3.50
C ARG A 8 -11.81 -11.05 4.19
N ILE A 9 -10.96 -10.02 4.11
CA ILE A 9 -9.70 -9.96 4.83
C ILE A 9 -10.01 -9.36 6.20
N GLU A 10 -10.18 -10.22 7.20
CA GLU A 10 -10.48 -9.80 8.57
C GLU A 10 -9.29 -9.07 9.22
N ARG A 11 -8.06 -9.39 8.80
CA ARG A 11 -6.82 -8.75 9.24
C ARG A 11 -6.41 -7.62 8.29
N ALA A 12 -5.91 -6.51 8.82
CA ALA A 12 -5.35 -5.44 8.01
C ALA A 12 -4.22 -5.96 7.09
N PRO A 13 -4.26 -5.68 5.77
CA PRO A 13 -3.13 -5.92 4.89
C PRO A 13 -1.90 -5.16 5.38
N THR A 14 -0.72 -5.69 5.10
CA THR A 14 0.55 -5.05 5.48
C THR A 14 0.81 -3.84 4.59
N HIS A 15 1.13 -2.69 5.19
CA HIS A 15 1.57 -1.52 4.43
C HIS A 15 2.90 -1.82 3.71
N PRO A 16 3.08 -1.45 2.43
CA PRO A 16 4.32 -1.76 1.71
C PRO A 16 5.58 -1.17 2.37
N GLY A 17 5.42 -0.04 3.07
CA GLY A 17 6.48 0.57 3.87
C GLY A 17 7.00 -0.30 5.02
N ALA A 18 6.14 -1.15 5.61
CA ALA A 18 6.57 -2.10 6.63
C ALA A 18 7.49 -3.17 6.01
N VAL A 19 7.12 -3.73 4.85
CA VAL A 19 7.93 -4.71 4.13
C VAL A 19 9.29 -4.13 3.71
N LEU A 20 9.31 -2.86 3.28
CA LEU A 20 10.59 -2.18 3.03
C LEU A 20 11.46 -2.10 4.29
N ARG A 21 10.86 -1.72 5.42
CA ARG A 21 11.55 -1.49 6.70
C ARG A 21 12.05 -2.80 7.32
N GLU A 22 11.25 -3.87 7.26
CA GLU A 22 11.46 -5.11 8.01
C GLU A 22 12.19 -6.17 7.18
N ASP A 23 11.99 -6.21 5.86
CA ASP A 23 12.54 -7.26 4.99
C ASP A 23 13.59 -6.72 4.01
N VAL A 24 13.23 -5.71 3.22
CA VAL A 24 14.05 -5.29 2.06
C VAL A 24 15.34 -4.60 2.49
N LEU A 25 15.26 -3.57 3.34
CA LEU A 25 16.45 -2.82 3.75
C LEU A 25 17.40 -3.66 4.61
N PRO A 26 16.92 -4.45 5.60
CA PRO A 26 17.79 -5.35 6.35
C PRO A 26 18.45 -6.41 5.48
N ALA A 27 17.73 -7.05 4.56
CA ALA A 27 18.30 -8.05 3.65
C ALA A 27 19.35 -7.46 2.71
N ALA A 28 19.21 -6.18 2.32
CA ALA A 28 20.17 -5.47 1.50
C ALA A 28 21.35 -4.88 2.31
N GLY A 29 21.31 -4.94 3.65
CA GLY A 29 22.31 -4.31 4.52
C GLY A 29 22.40 -2.79 4.35
N MET A 30 21.32 -2.13 3.91
CA MET A 30 21.33 -0.70 3.57
C MET A 30 20.76 0.16 4.69
N SER A 31 21.41 1.30 4.93
CA SER A 31 20.82 2.37 5.73
C SER A 31 19.69 3.07 4.98
N VAL A 32 18.80 3.75 5.72
CA VAL A 32 17.73 4.57 5.13
C VAL A 32 18.30 5.68 4.23
N THR A 33 19.47 6.22 4.56
CA THR A 33 20.12 7.27 3.75
C THR A 33 20.56 6.71 2.40
N GLU A 34 21.22 5.56 2.37
CA GLU A 34 21.67 4.91 1.13
C GLU A 34 20.47 4.48 0.26
N ALA A 35 19.45 3.91 0.89
CA ALA A 35 18.23 3.52 0.19
C ALA A 35 17.52 4.73 -0.45
N ALA A 36 17.43 5.86 0.25
CA ALA A 36 16.83 7.07 -0.29
C ALA A 36 17.61 7.61 -1.50
N ALA A 37 18.95 7.58 -1.43
CA ALA A 37 19.81 7.96 -2.54
C ALA A 37 19.61 7.04 -3.76
N ASN A 38 19.59 5.72 -3.55
CA ASN A 38 19.38 4.71 -4.60
C ASN A 38 18.00 4.85 -5.26
N LEU A 39 16.96 5.14 -4.47
CA LEU A 39 15.61 5.40 -4.94
C LEU A 39 15.45 6.80 -5.56
N ARG A 40 16.47 7.67 -5.50
CA ARG A 40 16.45 9.06 -5.98
C ARG A 40 15.31 9.88 -5.36
N ILE A 41 15.13 9.76 -4.05
CA ILE A 41 14.14 10.50 -3.27
C ILE A 41 14.77 11.11 -2.03
N SER A 42 14.07 12.06 -1.40
CA SER A 42 14.54 12.59 -0.12
C SER A 42 14.46 11.50 0.96
N ARG A 43 15.41 11.54 1.91
CA ARG A 43 15.37 10.68 3.11
C ARG A 43 14.07 10.87 3.90
N GLN A 44 13.53 12.09 3.95
CA GLN A 44 12.27 12.39 4.62
C GLN A 44 11.09 11.66 3.96
N SER A 45 11.03 11.66 2.62
CA SER A 45 10.01 10.94 1.85
C SER A 45 10.09 9.44 2.14
N LEU A 46 11.30 8.85 2.07
CA LEU A 46 11.47 7.43 2.38
C LEU A 46 11.05 7.12 3.82
N HIS A 47 11.49 7.92 4.80
CA HIS A 47 11.14 7.72 6.21
C HIS A 47 9.62 7.72 6.43
N ARG A 48 8.88 8.62 5.77
CA ARG A 48 7.41 8.64 5.89
C ARG A 48 6.77 7.36 5.37
N ILE A 49 7.28 6.79 4.28
CA ILE A 49 6.82 5.50 3.75
C ILE A 49 7.15 4.37 4.73
N LEU A 50 8.39 4.29 5.21
CA LEU A 50 8.84 3.26 6.16
C LEU A 50 8.09 3.31 7.50
N ALA A 51 7.65 4.50 7.91
CA ALA A 51 6.82 4.72 9.09
C ALA A 51 5.31 4.52 8.84
N GLU A 52 4.92 4.08 7.64
CA GLU A 52 3.53 3.81 7.25
C GLU A 52 2.64 5.08 7.31
N LYS A 53 3.26 6.26 7.19
CA LYS A 53 2.63 7.60 7.21
C LYS A 53 2.48 8.23 5.82
N ALA A 54 2.91 7.53 4.79
CA ALA A 54 2.76 7.92 3.40
C ALA A 54 2.59 6.66 2.55
N ALA A 55 1.62 6.71 1.63
CA ALA A 55 1.39 5.65 0.67
C ALA A 55 2.54 5.54 -0.34
N VAL A 56 2.72 4.34 -0.88
CA VAL A 56 3.52 4.10 -2.07
C VAL A 56 2.73 4.52 -3.30
N SER A 57 3.06 5.69 -3.86
CA SER A 57 2.49 6.16 -5.14
C SER A 57 2.94 5.30 -6.33
N PRO A 58 2.29 5.39 -7.50
CA PRO A 58 2.75 4.72 -8.73
C PRO A 58 4.21 5.05 -9.09
N GLU A 59 4.62 6.30 -8.99
CA GLU A 59 6.01 6.71 -9.26
C GLU A 59 6.98 6.11 -8.25
N MET A 60 6.56 5.95 -6.99
CA MET A 60 7.37 5.29 -5.97
C MET A 60 7.46 3.78 -6.21
N ALA A 61 6.35 3.15 -6.60
CA ALA A 61 6.33 1.73 -6.96
C ALA A 61 7.26 1.41 -8.14
N VAL A 62 7.36 2.28 -9.14
CA VAL A 62 8.33 2.15 -10.24
C VAL A 62 9.77 2.17 -9.72
N ARG A 63 10.10 3.09 -8.81
CA ARG A 63 11.43 3.18 -8.20
C ARG A 63 11.75 1.94 -7.37
N ILE A 64 10.85 1.53 -6.49
CA ILE A 64 11.05 0.36 -5.62
C ILE A 64 11.11 -0.92 -6.45
N GLY A 65 10.21 -1.09 -7.42
CA GLY A 65 10.19 -2.26 -8.29
C GLY A 65 11.47 -2.43 -9.11
N LYS A 66 12.06 -1.32 -9.56
CA LYS A 66 13.39 -1.32 -10.20
C LYS A 66 14.51 -1.64 -9.20
N PHE A 67 14.45 -1.05 -8.01
CA PHE A 67 15.43 -1.25 -6.93
C PHE A 67 15.46 -2.72 -6.44
N CYS A 68 14.30 -3.34 -6.25
CA CYS A 68 14.16 -4.72 -5.80
C CYS A 68 14.20 -5.76 -6.93
N GLY A 69 14.15 -5.35 -8.19
CA GLY A 69 14.15 -6.26 -9.35
C GLY A 69 12.87 -7.09 -9.54
N ASN A 70 11.77 -6.75 -8.85
CA ASN A 70 10.50 -7.49 -8.89
C ASN A 70 9.36 -6.73 -9.60
N GLY A 71 9.67 -5.54 -10.14
CA GLY A 71 8.71 -4.71 -10.88
C GLY A 71 7.71 -3.94 -10.00
N PRO A 72 7.05 -2.91 -10.54
CA PRO A 72 6.20 -2.00 -9.75
C PRO A 72 4.89 -2.62 -9.27
N ALA A 73 4.35 -3.59 -10.02
CA ALA A 73 2.99 -4.06 -9.82
C ALA A 73 2.77 -4.74 -8.46
N VAL A 74 3.78 -5.38 -7.89
CA VAL A 74 3.69 -5.99 -6.56
C VAL A 74 3.46 -4.94 -5.48
N TRP A 75 4.21 -3.83 -5.54
CA TRP A 75 4.12 -2.73 -4.59
C TRP A 75 2.79 -1.99 -4.69
N LEU A 76 2.30 -1.76 -5.91
CA LEU A 76 0.99 -1.15 -6.11
C LEU A 76 -0.16 -2.03 -5.61
N ARG A 77 -0.11 -3.34 -5.84
CA ARG A 77 -1.15 -4.25 -5.32
C ARG A 77 -1.18 -4.27 -3.80
N MET A 78 -0.01 -4.25 -3.16
CA MET A 78 0.07 -4.16 -1.70
C MET A 78 -0.54 -2.84 -1.18
N GLN A 79 -0.20 -1.71 -1.81
CA GLN A 79 -0.75 -0.42 -1.42
C GLN A 79 -2.27 -0.39 -1.64
N GLN A 80 -2.76 -0.89 -2.78
CA GLN A 80 -4.17 -0.93 -3.10
C GLN A 80 -4.95 -1.79 -2.09
N ALA A 81 -4.42 -2.95 -1.71
CA ALA A 81 -5.04 -3.80 -0.69
C ALA A 81 -5.11 -3.07 0.67
N TYR A 82 -4.02 -2.43 1.08
CA TYR A 82 -3.96 -1.64 2.31
C TYR A 82 -4.99 -0.51 2.32
N ASP A 83 -5.00 0.30 1.25
CA ASP A 83 -5.87 1.47 1.13
C ASP A 83 -7.34 1.06 1.08
N LEU A 84 -7.67 0.02 0.30
CA LEU A 84 -9.04 -0.47 0.17
C LEU A 84 -9.57 -0.98 1.53
N TRP A 85 -8.78 -1.77 2.25
CA TRP A 85 -9.20 -2.30 3.55
C TRP A 85 -9.50 -1.17 4.56
N HIS A 86 -8.69 -0.11 4.56
CA HIS A 86 -8.93 1.05 5.42
C HIS A 86 -10.15 1.86 4.96
N ALA A 87 -10.29 2.09 3.65
CA ALA A 87 -11.40 2.85 3.08
C ALA A 87 -12.75 2.16 3.34
N GLU A 88 -12.86 0.86 3.08
CA GLU A 88 -14.09 0.08 3.32
C GLU A 88 -14.54 0.14 4.78
N ARG A 89 -13.59 0.19 5.72
CA ARG A 89 -13.89 0.26 7.15
C ARG A 89 -14.24 1.67 7.60
N ALA A 90 -13.55 2.67 7.08
CA ALA A 90 -13.83 4.08 7.39
C ALA A 90 -15.17 4.54 6.81
N MET A 91 -15.53 4.03 5.62
CA MET A 91 -16.74 4.41 4.90
C MET A 91 -17.89 3.41 5.10
N ARG A 92 -17.81 2.49 6.08
CA ARG A 92 -18.77 1.39 6.25
C ARG A 92 -20.23 1.85 6.21
N ASP A 93 -20.55 2.86 7.02
CA ASP A 93 -21.93 3.31 7.18
C ASP A 93 -22.42 4.11 5.96
N GLU A 94 -21.54 4.92 5.38
CA GLU A 94 -21.82 5.66 4.15
C GLU A 94 -22.08 4.70 2.98
N VAL A 95 -21.17 3.74 2.75
CA VAL A 95 -21.28 2.76 1.66
C VAL A 95 -22.53 1.90 1.81
N ALA A 96 -22.96 1.57 3.04
CA ALA A 96 -24.18 0.81 3.28
C ALA A 96 -25.45 1.55 2.81
N SER A 97 -25.41 2.88 2.73
CA SER A 97 -26.53 3.71 2.23
C SER A 97 -26.56 3.87 0.71
N ILE A 98 -25.46 3.53 0.01
CA ILE A 98 -25.35 3.71 -1.43
C ILE A 98 -26.20 2.64 -2.13
N PRO A 99 -27.19 3.00 -2.95
CA PRO A 99 -28.02 2.03 -3.65
C PRO A 99 -27.20 1.27 -4.69
N THR A 100 -27.43 -0.03 -4.80
CA THR A 100 -26.83 -0.85 -5.86
C THR A 100 -27.66 -0.71 -7.14
N ILE A 101 -27.02 -0.35 -8.26
CA ILE A 101 -27.70 -0.15 -9.56
C ILE A 101 -28.58 -1.34 -9.99
N ARG A 102 -28.28 -2.56 -9.54
CA ARG A 102 -29.04 -3.77 -9.85
C ARG A 102 -30.31 -3.95 -9.02
N ASP A 103 -30.46 -3.21 -7.92
CA ASP A 103 -31.60 -3.32 -7.00
C ASP A 103 -32.68 -2.23 -7.26
N ALA A 104 -32.51 -1.42 -8.31
CA ALA A 104 -33.42 -0.35 -8.70
C ALA A 104 -34.52 -0.82 -9.69
N ALA A 105 -35.11 -1.99 -9.44
CA ALA A 105 -36.20 -2.57 -10.23
C ALA A 105 -37.53 -2.62 -9.45
#